data_AF-A0A7U4P7Z3-F1
#
_entry.id   AF-A0A7U4P7Z3-F1
#
_cell.length_a   1.000
_cell.length_b   1.000
_cell.length_c   1.000
_cell.angle_alpha   90.00
_cell.angle_beta   90.00
_cell.angle_gamma   90.00
#
_symmetry.space_group_name_H-M   'P 1'
#
loop_
_entity.id
_entity.type
_entity.pdbx_description
1 polymer ?
#
loop_
_entity_poly.entity_id
_entity_poly.type
_entity_poly.pdbx_seq_one_letter_code
_entity_poly.pdbx_strand_id
1 'polypeptide(L)'
;MKLSDFKIGLEFICGPFWWRCTDVGTRTVTAIRLVEDDPVWYEGPPYMVEEVVLNEAELDDAHLIEEDHIRASIAEARSSGHPNFPHEALMRMMEARLEGEPYPRKGLFRFDRVRADGEILHPYAGRRADDSWIICFYLPFMKEWGEMQEVEFIALPIAANIDVKQRAAQSPQPRRI
;
A
#
# COMPACT_ATOMS: atom_id res chain seq x y z
N MET A 1 -2.68 -15.97 0.38
CA MET A 1 -3.57 -17.16 0.53
C MET A 1 -4.94 -16.81 -0.05
N LYS A 2 -5.82 -17.77 -0.35
CA LYS A 2 -7.20 -17.45 -0.77
C LYS A 2 -8.11 -17.32 0.45
N LEU A 3 -9.17 -16.51 0.35
CA LEU A 3 -10.15 -16.35 1.44
C LEU A 3 -10.73 -17.69 1.93
N SER A 4 -10.95 -18.65 1.01
CA SER A 4 -11.44 -20.00 1.33
C SER A 4 -10.50 -20.83 2.21
N ASP A 5 -9.23 -20.44 2.31
CA ASP A 5 -8.23 -21.15 3.09
C ASP A 5 -8.29 -20.76 4.58
N PHE A 6 -8.94 -19.64 4.90
CA PHE A 6 -9.03 -19.11 6.26
C PHE A 6 -10.10 -19.81 7.09
N LYS A 7 -9.79 -20.01 8.36
CA LYS A 7 -10.69 -20.53 9.40
C LYS A 7 -10.28 -19.92 10.74
N ILE A 8 -11.24 -19.77 11.64
CA ILE A 8 -10.99 -19.29 13.00
C ILE A 8 -9.90 -20.15 13.66
N GLY A 9 -8.92 -19.49 14.30
CA GLY A 9 -7.75 -20.10 14.91
C GLY A 9 -6.59 -20.37 13.96
N LEU A 10 -6.74 -20.15 12.64
CA LEU A 10 -5.62 -20.28 11.70
C LEU A 10 -4.58 -19.19 11.94
N GLU A 11 -3.33 -19.59 12.08
CA GLU A 11 -2.20 -18.68 12.14
C GLU A 11 -1.56 -18.53 10.76
N PHE A 12 -1.20 -17.29 10.42
CA PHE A 12 -0.62 -16.93 9.12
C PHE A 12 0.25 -15.68 9.26
N ILE A 13 1.13 -15.47 8.28
CA ILE A 13 1.95 -14.28 8.12
C ILE A 13 1.25 -13.36 7.13
N CYS A 14 1.19 -12.06 7.43
CA CYS A 14 0.74 -11.02 6.51
C CYS A 14 1.52 -9.75 6.82
N GLY A 15 2.16 -9.17 5.81
CA GLY A 15 3.23 -8.20 6.02
C GLY A 15 4.33 -8.77 6.95
N PRO A 16 4.92 -7.95 7.83
CA PRO A 16 6.01 -8.40 8.70
C PRO A 16 5.55 -9.15 9.96
N PHE A 17 4.26 -9.50 10.08
CA PHE A 17 3.69 -9.97 11.35
C PHE A 17 2.96 -11.30 11.24
N TRP A 18 2.98 -12.06 12.33
CA TRP A 18 2.12 -13.21 12.55
C TRP A 18 0.76 -12.78 13.08
N TRP A 19 -0.27 -13.44 12.55
CA TRP A 19 -1.67 -13.19 12.84
C TRP A 19 -2.38 -14.49 13.17
N ARG A 20 -3.44 -14.41 13.97
CA ARG A 20 -4.41 -15.49 14.19
C ARG A 20 -5.79 -15.02 13.78
N CYS A 21 -6.42 -15.73 12.86
CA CYS A 21 -7.78 -15.46 12.40
C CYS A 21 -8.79 -15.66 13.55
N THR A 22 -9.63 -14.66 13.79
CA THR A 22 -10.70 -14.69 14.80
C THR A 22 -12.10 -14.71 14.16
N ASP A 23 -12.23 -14.22 12.92
CA ASP A 23 -13.46 -14.32 12.13
C ASP A 23 -13.17 -14.35 10.61
N VAL A 24 -14.09 -14.93 9.84
CA VAL A 24 -13.99 -15.01 8.37
C VAL A 24 -15.25 -14.41 7.74
N GLY A 25 -15.09 -13.25 7.11
CA GLY A 25 -16.13 -12.59 6.34
C GLY A 25 -16.23 -13.11 4.91
N THR A 26 -17.09 -12.48 4.11
CA THR A 26 -17.27 -12.84 2.68
C THR A 26 -16.18 -12.30 1.77
N ARG A 27 -15.39 -11.32 2.23
CA ARG A 27 -14.33 -10.63 1.49
C ARG A 27 -13.08 -10.36 2.32
N THR A 28 -13.21 -10.41 3.64
CA THR A 28 -12.20 -9.97 4.61
C THR A 28 -12.03 -11.03 5.70
N VAL A 29 -10.95 -10.92 6.44
CA VAL A 29 -10.69 -11.73 7.64
C VAL A 29 -10.48 -10.79 8.81
N THR A 30 -11.06 -11.09 9.97
CA THR A 30 -10.68 -10.43 11.23
C THR A 30 -9.61 -11.27 11.91
N ALA A 31 -8.56 -10.63 12.40
CA ALA A 31 -7.45 -11.31 13.03
C ALA A 31 -6.82 -10.50 14.16
N ILE A 32 -6.19 -11.20 15.09
CA ILE A 32 -5.34 -10.63 16.13
C ILE A 32 -3.87 -10.84 15.78
N ARG A 33 -3.03 -9.87 16.12
CA ARG A 33 -1.59 -9.96 15.89
C ARG A 33 -0.90 -10.69 17.05
N LEU A 34 0.02 -11.59 16.72
CA LEU A 34 0.79 -12.36 17.70
C LEU A 34 2.10 -11.63 18.05
N VAL A 35 2.06 -10.74 19.04
CA VAL A 35 3.16 -9.84 19.45
C VAL A 35 3.62 -10.00 20.90
N GLU A 36 2.80 -10.65 21.72
CA GLU A 36 3.03 -10.92 23.13
C GLU A 36 3.54 -12.35 23.34
N ASP A 37 4.44 -12.51 24.30
CA ASP A 37 4.99 -13.81 24.68
C ASP A 37 4.02 -14.65 25.52
N ASP A 38 3.12 -14.01 26.27
CA ASP A 38 2.17 -14.66 27.17
C ASP A 38 0.85 -15.03 26.44
N PRO A 39 0.49 -16.32 26.35
CA PRO A 39 -0.72 -16.76 25.66
C PRO A 39 -2.02 -16.14 26.18
N VAL A 40 -2.06 -15.69 27.44
CA VAL A 40 -3.26 -15.10 28.04
C VAL A 40 -3.78 -13.89 27.26
N TRP A 41 -2.90 -13.16 26.55
CA TRP A 41 -3.26 -12.03 25.69
C TRP A 41 -4.17 -12.39 24.52
N TYR A 42 -4.16 -13.66 24.13
CA TYR A 42 -4.92 -14.21 23.01
C TYR A 42 -6.10 -15.07 23.48
N GLU A 43 -6.38 -15.10 24.78
CA GLU A 43 -7.59 -15.70 25.32
C GLU A 43 -8.74 -14.69 25.21
N GLY A 44 -9.81 -15.09 24.55
CA GLY A 44 -10.96 -14.23 24.27
C GLY A 44 -12.09 -14.99 23.60
N PRO A 45 -13.18 -14.29 23.19
CA PRO A 45 -13.37 -12.84 23.33
C PRO A 45 -13.76 -12.37 24.75
N PRO A 46 -13.48 -11.10 25.12
CA PRO A 46 -12.68 -10.13 24.37
C PRO A 46 -11.19 -10.44 24.48
N TYR A 47 -10.44 -10.26 23.38
CA TYR A 47 -8.98 -10.38 23.37
C TYR A 47 -8.33 -9.14 24.00
N MET A 48 -7.15 -9.30 24.61
CA MET A 48 -6.39 -8.15 25.14
C MET A 48 -5.64 -7.37 24.05
N VAL A 49 -5.47 -7.99 22.89
CA VAL A 49 -4.92 -7.37 21.67
C VAL A 49 -6.04 -6.91 20.74
N GLU A 50 -5.75 -5.92 19.90
CA GLU A 50 -6.70 -5.38 18.91
C GLU A 50 -7.04 -6.41 17.83
N GLU A 51 -8.33 -6.56 17.56
CA GLU A 51 -8.84 -7.27 16.38
C GLU A 51 -8.85 -6.33 15.18
N VAL A 52 -8.14 -6.72 14.12
CA VAL A 52 -7.98 -5.93 12.89
C VAL A 52 -8.66 -6.63 11.73
N VAL A 53 -9.36 -5.85 10.90
CA VAL A 53 -9.97 -6.33 9.65
C VAL A 53 -8.95 -6.24 8.52
N LEU A 54 -8.55 -7.40 8.00
CA LEU A 54 -7.68 -7.53 6.84
C LEU A 54 -8.52 -7.67 5.56
N ASN A 55 -8.27 -6.78 4.61
CA ASN A 55 -8.92 -6.71 3.31
C ASN A 55 -8.23 -7.61 2.26
N GLU A 56 -8.82 -7.71 1.07
CA GLU A 56 -8.34 -8.59 0.00
C GLU A 56 -6.87 -8.37 -0.38
N ALA A 57 -6.39 -7.12 -0.41
CA ALA A 57 -5.00 -6.83 -0.71
C ALA A 57 -4.04 -7.32 0.38
N GLU A 58 -4.49 -7.35 1.64
CA GLU A 58 -3.74 -7.93 2.75
C GLU A 58 -3.75 -9.47 2.68
N LEU A 59 -4.88 -10.08 2.30
CA LEU A 59 -4.98 -11.54 2.17
C LEU A 59 -4.14 -12.11 1.02
N ASP A 60 -3.92 -11.32 -0.04
CA ASP A 60 -3.03 -11.68 -1.14
C ASP A 60 -1.58 -11.85 -0.67
N ASP A 61 -1.16 -11.08 0.35
CA ASP A 61 0.15 -11.16 1.02
C ASP A 61 0.17 -12.18 2.19
N ALA A 62 -0.90 -12.97 2.36
CA ALA A 62 -0.96 -13.95 3.43
C ALA A 62 -0.22 -15.26 3.09
N HIS A 63 0.59 -15.76 4.02
CA HIS A 63 1.36 -17.01 3.88
C HIS A 63 1.27 -17.88 5.15
N LEU A 64 1.31 -19.21 5.00
CA LEU A 64 1.27 -20.14 6.13
C LEU A 64 2.63 -20.31 6.83
N ILE A 65 3.71 -20.10 6.10
CA ILE A 65 5.08 -20.31 6.58
C ILE A 65 5.97 -19.15 6.15
N GLU A 66 6.98 -18.88 6.98
CA GLU A 66 7.92 -17.77 6.79
C GLU A 66 8.72 -17.89 5.51
N GLU A 67 9.11 -19.11 5.12
CA GLU A 67 9.87 -19.33 3.90
C GLU A 67 9.11 -18.87 2.65
N ASP A 68 7.80 -19.12 2.58
CA ASP A 68 6.97 -18.71 1.45
C ASP A 68 6.80 -17.19 1.41
N HIS A 69 6.62 -16.56 2.57
CA HIS A 69 6.57 -15.10 2.68
C HIS A 69 7.89 -14.44 2.24
N ILE A 70 9.04 -14.98 2.68
CA ILE A 70 10.37 -14.50 2.26
C ILE A 70 10.54 -14.65 0.75
N ARG A 71 10.18 -15.82 0.19
CA ARG A 71 10.27 -16.08 -1.25
C ARG A 71 9.38 -15.13 -2.05
N ALA A 72 8.15 -14.89 -1.60
CA ALA A 72 7.22 -13.96 -2.22
C ALA A 72 7.74 -12.52 -2.17
N SER A 73 8.21 -12.07 -1.00
CA SER A 73 8.83 -10.75 -0.82
C SER A 73 10.02 -10.52 -1.76
N ILE A 74 10.90 -11.52 -1.91
CA ILE A 74 12.05 -11.44 -2.84
C ILE A 74 11.56 -11.39 -4.30
N ALA A 75 10.56 -12.20 -4.66
CA ALA A 75 10.01 -12.21 -6.00
C ALA A 75 9.34 -10.88 -6.36
N GLU A 76 8.59 -10.29 -5.43
CA GLU A 76 7.96 -8.98 -5.60
C GLU A 76 9.01 -7.88 -5.71
N ALA A 77 10.01 -7.85 -4.81
CA ALA A 77 11.10 -6.88 -4.87
C ALA A 77 11.89 -6.93 -6.20
N ARG A 78 12.01 -8.12 -6.80
CA ARG A 78 12.67 -8.30 -8.10
C ARG A 78 11.78 -7.91 -9.29
N SER A 79 10.46 -7.92 -9.12
CA SER A 79 9.51 -7.80 -10.23
C SER A 79 8.59 -6.58 -10.18
N SER A 80 8.57 -5.82 -9.08
CA SER A 80 7.65 -4.70 -8.89
C SER A 80 7.68 -3.68 -10.02
N GLY A 81 8.86 -3.45 -10.62
CA GLY A 81 9.08 -2.47 -11.68
C GLY A 81 9.09 -1.02 -11.20
N HIS A 82 8.77 -0.77 -9.92
CA HIS A 82 8.75 0.57 -9.35
C HIS A 82 10.19 1.11 -9.21
N PRO A 83 10.48 2.35 -9.65
CA PRO A 83 11.83 2.91 -9.64
C PRO A 83 12.33 3.30 -8.24
N ASN A 84 11.50 3.10 -7.21
CA ASN A 84 11.64 3.62 -5.85
C ASN A 84 11.67 5.15 -5.81
N PHE A 85 11.52 5.70 -4.61
CA PHE A 85 11.64 7.14 -4.40
C PHE A 85 13.08 7.49 -4.04
N PRO A 86 13.69 8.45 -4.71
CA PRO A 86 14.98 8.96 -4.27
C PRO A 86 14.82 9.73 -2.95
N HIS A 87 15.91 9.85 -2.19
CA HIS A 87 15.88 10.41 -0.84
C HIS A 87 15.30 11.83 -0.81
N GLU A 88 15.71 12.69 -1.75
CA GLU A 88 15.21 14.06 -1.86
C GLU A 88 13.71 14.13 -2.12
N ALA A 89 13.16 13.18 -2.87
CA ALA A 89 11.73 13.13 -3.12
C ALA A 89 10.97 12.74 -1.85
N LEU A 90 11.44 11.73 -1.12
CA LEU A 90 10.85 11.33 0.16
C LEU A 90 10.85 12.48 1.17
N MET A 91 11.98 13.19 1.32
CA MET A 91 12.10 14.32 2.23
C MET A 91 11.08 15.42 1.91
N ARG A 92 10.99 15.81 0.63
CA ARG A 92 10.00 16.82 0.20
C ARG A 92 8.56 16.39 0.46
N MET A 93 8.22 15.12 0.21
CA MET A 93 6.88 14.59 0.47
C MET A 93 6.54 14.62 1.96
N MET A 94 7.49 14.28 2.82
CA MET A 94 7.32 14.31 4.27
C MET A 94 7.16 15.74 4.80
N GLU A 95 8.01 16.66 4.34
CA GLU A 95 7.93 18.09 4.68
C GLU A 95 6.57 18.69 4.28
N ALA A 96 6.11 18.40 3.06
CA ALA A 96 4.81 18.87 2.58
C ALA A 96 3.63 18.37 3.45
N ARG A 97 3.74 17.17 4.02
CA ARG A 97 2.72 16.62 4.94
C ARG A 97 2.77 17.26 6.32
N LEU A 98 3.93 17.74 6.76
CA LEU A 98 4.12 18.37 8.06
C LEU A 98 3.74 19.85 8.05
N GLU A 99 4.14 20.57 7.01
CA GLU A 99 3.99 22.02 6.88
C GLU A 99 2.65 22.43 6.24
N GLY A 100 2.07 21.54 5.43
CA GLY A 100 0.84 21.80 4.70
C GLY A 100 -0.41 21.78 5.57
N GLU A 101 -1.48 22.40 5.05
CA GLU A 101 -2.79 22.25 5.66
C GLU A 101 -3.25 20.78 5.60
N PRO A 102 -3.78 20.20 6.70
CA PRO A 102 -4.23 18.82 6.72
C PRO A 102 -5.33 18.57 5.69
N TYR A 103 -5.00 17.83 4.64
CA TYR A 103 -5.99 17.40 3.66
C TYR A 103 -7.02 16.44 4.30
N PRO A 104 -8.33 16.68 4.15
CA PRO A 104 -9.36 15.97 4.91
C PRO A 104 -9.58 14.52 4.47
N ARG A 105 -9.25 14.16 3.21
CA ARG A 105 -9.59 12.85 2.62
C ARG A 105 -8.36 11.97 2.41
N LYS A 106 -7.57 11.78 3.48
CA LYS A 106 -6.26 11.10 3.46
C LYS A 106 -6.23 9.73 2.74
N GLY A 107 -7.37 9.04 2.65
CA GLY A 107 -7.50 7.80 1.87
C GLY A 107 -7.12 7.94 0.40
N LEU A 108 -7.19 9.14 -0.17
CA LEU A 108 -6.73 9.44 -1.53
C LEU A 108 -5.23 9.14 -1.72
N PHE A 109 -4.41 9.35 -0.67
CA PHE A 109 -2.96 9.16 -0.73
C PHE A 109 -2.51 7.69 -0.61
N ARG A 110 -3.45 6.76 -0.46
CA ARG A 110 -3.13 5.32 -0.37
C ARG A 110 -2.85 4.68 -1.72
N PHE A 111 -3.28 5.31 -2.81
CA PHE A 111 -3.31 4.68 -4.11
C PHE A 111 -2.71 5.61 -5.16
N ASP A 112 -1.71 5.10 -5.87
CA ASP A 112 -1.19 5.72 -7.07
C ASP A 112 -2.26 5.76 -8.15
N ARG A 113 -2.15 6.72 -9.07
CA ARG A 113 -3.03 6.84 -10.24
C ARG A 113 -2.26 6.57 -11.51
N VAL A 114 -2.97 6.08 -12.52
CA VAL A 114 -2.42 5.91 -13.87
C VAL A 114 -3.06 6.93 -14.81
N ARG A 115 -2.22 7.68 -15.55
CA ARG A 115 -2.66 8.62 -16.57
C ARG A 115 -2.84 7.89 -17.92
N ALA A 116 -3.57 8.49 -18.85
CA ALA A 116 -3.86 7.90 -20.16
C ALA A 116 -2.62 7.54 -21.00
N ASP A 117 -1.48 8.17 -20.75
CA ASP A 117 -0.19 7.86 -21.37
C ASP A 117 0.61 6.76 -20.62
N GLY A 118 0.01 6.14 -19.61
CA GLY A 118 0.61 5.10 -18.78
C GLY A 118 1.50 5.62 -17.64
N GLU A 119 1.64 6.94 -17.47
CA GLU A 119 2.43 7.50 -16.38
C GLU A 119 1.81 7.22 -15.00
N ILE A 120 2.66 6.96 -14.01
CA ILE A 120 2.24 6.68 -12.63
C ILE A 120 2.36 7.95 -11.80
N LEU A 121 1.28 8.30 -11.09
CA LEU A 121 1.20 9.47 -10.24
C LEU A 121 1.10 9.03 -8.79
N HIS A 122 2.12 9.34 -7.99
CA HIS A 122 2.16 9.09 -6.55
C HIS A 122 1.69 10.32 -5.77
N PRO A 123 0.46 10.35 -5.23
CA PRO A 123 -0.03 11.50 -4.50
C PRO A 123 0.54 11.57 -3.09
N TYR A 124 1.03 12.76 -2.69
CA TYR A 124 1.71 12.91 -1.40
C TYR A 124 1.11 13.98 -0.49
N ALA A 125 0.46 15.01 -1.04
CA ALA A 125 -0.14 16.10 -0.28
C ALA A 125 -1.32 16.73 -1.02
N GLY A 126 -2.14 17.47 -0.27
CA GLY A 126 -3.20 18.33 -0.81
C GLY A 126 -2.90 19.76 -0.38
N ARG A 127 -2.97 20.70 -1.32
CA ARG A 127 -2.81 22.12 -1.06
C ARG A 127 -4.13 22.82 -1.32
N ARG A 128 -4.52 23.72 -0.43
CA ARG A 128 -5.71 24.55 -0.64
C ARG A 128 -5.47 25.60 -1.73
N ALA A 129 -6.43 25.74 -2.62
CA ALA A 129 -6.51 26.84 -3.58
C ALA A 129 -7.93 27.38 -3.54
N ASP A 130 -8.12 28.54 -2.89
CA ASP A 130 -9.43 29.11 -2.61
C ASP A 130 -10.38 28.10 -1.93
N ASP A 131 -11.49 27.77 -2.57
CA ASP A 131 -12.50 26.81 -2.11
C ASP A 131 -12.27 25.38 -2.65
N SER A 132 -11.18 25.12 -3.36
CA SER A 132 -10.86 23.79 -3.91
C SER A 132 -9.53 23.24 -3.40
N TRP A 133 -9.35 21.93 -3.61
CA TRP A 133 -8.10 21.23 -3.32
C TRP A 133 -7.35 20.94 -4.61
N ILE A 134 -6.05 21.23 -4.56
CA ILE A 134 -5.08 20.80 -5.56
C ILE A 134 -4.30 19.63 -4.96
N ILE A 135 -4.22 18.52 -5.69
CA ILE A 135 -3.45 17.35 -5.27
C ILE A 135 -2.05 17.45 -5.84
N CYS A 136 -1.07 17.43 -4.95
CA CYS A 136 0.35 17.36 -5.28
C CYS A 136 0.76 15.89 -5.42
N PHE A 137 1.41 15.56 -6.54
CA PHE A 137 1.88 14.21 -6.82
C PHE A 137 3.30 14.21 -7.40
N TYR A 138 3.96 13.06 -7.30
CA TYR A 138 5.27 12.80 -7.88
C TYR A 138 5.14 11.76 -8.99
N LEU A 139 5.90 11.93 -10.06
CA LEU A 139 5.98 11.01 -11.20
C LEU A 139 7.21 10.12 -11.01
N PRO A 140 7.10 8.89 -10.48
CA PRO A 140 8.27 8.12 -10.05
C PRO A 140 9.24 7.80 -11.19
N PHE A 141 8.72 7.58 -12.39
CA PHE A 141 9.53 7.23 -13.56
C PHE A 141 10.18 8.45 -14.22
N MET A 142 9.50 9.60 -14.22
CA MET A 142 10.05 10.86 -14.77
C MET A 142 10.90 11.63 -13.77
N LYS A 143 10.73 11.33 -12.47
CA LYS A 143 11.30 12.07 -11.34
C LYS A 143 10.89 13.53 -11.30
N GLU A 144 9.66 13.79 -11.72
CA GLU A 144 9.07 15.12 -11.81
C GLU A 144 7.93 15.31 -10.82
N TRP A 145 7.61 16.57 -10.54
CA TRP A 145 6.53 16.97 -9.65
C TRP A 145 5.36 17.49 -10.48
N GLY A 146 4.14 17.15 -10.07
CA GLY A 146 2.95 17.67 -10.68
C GLY A 146 1.90 18.06 -9.66
N GLU A 147 0.94 18.84 -10.14
CA GLU A 147 -0.24 19.20 -9.39
C GLU A 147 -1.45 19.24 -10.35
N MET A 148 -2.62 18.89 -9.84
CA MET A 148 -3.88 19.01 -10.59
C MET A 148 -5.06 19.18 -9.63
N GLN A 149 -6.22 19.57 -10.16
CA GLN A 149 -7.41 19.70 -9.33
C GLN A 149 -7.80 18.34 -8.74
N GLU A 150 -8.29 18.33 -7.51
CA GLU A 150 -8.74 17.11 -6.83
C GLU A 150 -9.75 16.31 -7.69
N VAL A 151 -10.69 17.01 -8.33
CA VAL A 151 -11.70 16.39 -9.20
C VAL A 151 -11.09 15.67 -10.41
N GLU A 152 -10.01 16.22 -10.96
CA GLU A 152 -9.29 15.61 -12.08
C GLU A 152 -8.49 14.40 -11.59
N PHE A 153 -7.85 14.52 -10.43
CA PHE A 153 -7.03 13.44 -9.86
C PHE A 153 -7.87 12.21 -9.48
N ILE A 154 -9.02 12.41 -8.84
CA ILE A 154 -9.91 11.29 -8.44
C ILE A 154 -10.52 10.56 -9.64
N ALA A 155 -10.66 11.25 -10.78
CA ALA A 155 -11.20 10.68 -12.00
C ALA A 155 -10.20 9.73 -12.69
N LEU A 156 -8.91 9.80 -12.33
CA LEU A 156 -7.91 8.86 -12.84
C LEU A 156 -8.12 7.45 -12.25
N PRO A 157 -7.92 6.39 -13.03
CA PRO A 157 -7.92 5.03 -12.51
C PRO A 157 -6.85 4.84 -11.41
N ILE A 158 -7.14 3.98 -10.43
CA ILE A 158 -6.14 3.50 -9.48
C ILE A 158 -5.14 2.64 -10.25
N ALA A 159 -3.85 2.90 -10.07
CA ALA A 159 -2.80 2.09 -10.67
C ALA A 159 -2.75 0.72 -10.01
N ALA A 160 -2.73 -0.33 -10.83
CA ALA A 160 -2.45 -1.70 -10.42
C ALA A 160 -0.99 -2.06 -10.70
N ASN A 161 -0.52 -3.18 -10.14
CA ASN A 161 0.85 -3.67 -10.37
C ASN A 161 1.18 -3.88 -11.85
N ILE A 162 0.19 -4.20 -12.68
CA ILE A 162 0.39 -4.33 -14.13
C ILE A 162 0.73 -2.99 -14.79
N ASP A 163 0.13 -1.89 -14.34
CA ASP A 163 0.39 -0.55 -14.89
C ASP A 163 1.82 -0.10 -14.58
N VAL A 164 2.28 -0.33 -13.33
CA VAL A 164 3.65 -0.05 -12.91
C VAL A 164 4.66 -0.86 -13.75
N LYS A 165 4.40 -2.15 -13.95
CA LYS A 165 5.24 -3.03 -14.78
C LYS A 165 5.26 -2.59 -16.25
N GLN A 166 4.12 -2.21 -16.81
CA GLN A 166 4.03 -1.69 -18.18
C GLN A 166 4.80 -0.38 -18.33
N ARG A 167 4.65 0.55 -17.40
CA ARG A 167 5.37 1.83 -17.41
C ARG A 167 6.88 1.64 -17.26
N ALA A 168 7.30 0.69 -16.43
CA ALA A 168 8.71 0.32 -16.25
C ALA A 168 9.34 -0.23 -17.54
N ALA A 169 8.59 -1.05 -18.30
CA ALA A 169 9.06 -1.60 -19.57
C ALA A 169 9.23 -0.55 -20.67
N GLN A 170 8.53 0.58 -20.58
CA GLN A 170 8.63 1.71 -21.52
C GLN A 170 9.76 2.69 -21.17
N SER A 171 10.25 2.69 -19.92
CA SER A 171 11.39 3.51 -19.53
C SER A 171 12.68 2.96 -20.14
N PRO A 172 13.52 3.79 -20.79
CA PRO A 172 14.83 3.34 -21.26
C PRO A 172 15.66 2.90 -20.06
N GLN A 173 15.92 1.60 -19.93
CA GLN A 173 16.85 1.09 -18.92
C GLN A 173 18.23 1.71 -19.17
N PRO A 174 18.91 2.25 -18.13
CA PRO A 174 20.30 2.61 -18.27
C PRO A 174 21.08 1.35 -18.65
N ARG A 175 21.79 1.39 -19.79
CA ARG A 175 22.70 0.32 -20.20
C ARG A 175 23.68 0.09 -19.05
N ARG A 176 23.68 -1.11 -18.45
CA ARG A 176 24.74 -1.54 -17.55
C ARG A 176 26.04 -1.52 -18.38
N ILE A 177 26.99 -0.68 -17.98
CA ILE A 177 28.37 -0.65 -18.49
C ILE A 177 29.15 -1.75 -17.80
#